data_AF-A0AA88HU87-F1
#
_entry.id   AF-A0AA88HU87-F1
#
_cell.length_a   1.000
_cell.length_b   1.000
_cell.length_c   1.000
_cell.angle_alpha   90.00
_cell.angle_beta   90.00
_cell.angle_gamma   90.00
#
_symmetry.space_group_name_H-M   'P 1'
#
loop_
_entity.id
_entity.type
_entity.pdbx_description
1 polymer ?
#
loop_
_entity_poly.entity_id
_entity_poly.type
_entity_poly.pdbx_seq_one_letter_code
_entity_poly.pdbx_strand_id
1 'polypeptide(L)'
;MWPRDRSSKECEVLFDSLRKWKSLDRFSVGFLRRLSAFAYLEELGDGVTLYRKGDRGTSWYLILSGEIAAIPYRDQNEAVS
;
A
#
# COMPACT_ATOMS: atom_id res chain seq x y z
N MET A 1 0.34 1.39 13.39
CA MET A 1 1.30 2.27 14.10
C MET A 1 1.56 3.52 13.27
N TRP A 2 1.35 4.72 13.84
CA TRP A 2 1.59 5.97 13.11
C TRP A 2 3.09 6.15 12.84
N PRO A 3 3.49 6.71 11.68
CA PRO A 3 4.90 6.90 11.34
C PRO A 3 5.67 7.70 12.40
N ARG A 4 5.02 8.71 13.00
CA ARG A 4 5.59 9.56 14.06
C ARG A 4 5.89 8.82 15.37
N ASP A 5 5.28 7.67 15.58
CA ASP A 5 5.45 6.89 16.81
C ASP A 5 6.54 5.81 16.67
N ARG A 6 7.14 5.63 15.47
CA ARG A 6 8.23 4.68 15.26
C ARG A 6 9.54 5.21 15.82
N SER A 7 10.20 4.36 16.59
CA SER A 7 11.61 4.51 16.96
C SER A 7 12.52 4.31 15.74
N SER A 8 13.75 4.85 15.81
CA SER A 8 14.77 4.61 14.78
C SER A 8 15.06 3.12 14.56
N LYS A 9 14.95 2.30 15.63
CA LYS A 9 15.16 0.86 15.56
C LYS A 9 14.07 0.16 14.74
N GLU A 10 12.81 0.55 14.92
CA GLU A 10 11.70 0.01 14.13
C GLU A 10 11.78 0.43 12.67
N CYS A 11 12.23 1.66 12.39
CA CYS A 11 12.49 2.11 11.03
C CYS A 11 13.57 1.27 10.33
N GLU A 12 14.65 0.90 11.02
CA GLU A 12 15.70 0.04 10.44
C GLU A 12 15.20 -1.39 10.22
N VAL A 13 14.42 -1.96 11.14
CA VAL A 13 13.79 -3.29 10.95
C VAL A 13 12.87 -3.30 9.72
N LEU A 14 12.07 -2.24 9.53
CA LEU A 14 11.22 -2.09 8.36
C LEU A 14 12.04 -1.91 7.08
N PHE A 15 13.09 -1.09 7.13
CA PHE A 15 14.00 -0.91 6.00
C PHE A 15 14.64 -2.23 5.55
N ASP A 16 15.19 -3.00 6.48
CA ASP A 16 15.78 -4.31 6.21
C ASP A 16 14.75 -5.30 5.66
N SER A 17 13.50 -5.18 6.10
CA SER A 17 12.40 -5.98 5.58
C SER A 17 12.06 -5.59 4.15
N LEU A 18 11.88 -4.30 3.85
CA LEU A 18 11.56 -3.78 2.51
C LEU A 18 12.65 -4.12 1.49
N ARG A 19 13.93 -4.14 1.88
CA ARG A 19 15.03 -4.52 1.00
C ARG A 19 14.99 -5.97 0.49
N LYS A 20 14.21 -6.85 1.11
CA LYS A 20 14.07 -8.24 0.68
C LYS A 20 13.11 -8.40 -0.51
N TRP A 21 12.45 -7.33 -0.91
CA TRP A 21 11.32 -7.37 -1.82
C TRP A 21 11.79 -7.01 -3.21
N LYS A 22 11.81 -7.99 -4.12
CA LYS A 22 12.31 -7.79 -5.49
C LYS A 22 11.61 -6.65 -6.23
N SER A 23 10.32 -6.44 -5.96
CA SER A 23 9.55 -5.33 -6.54
C SER A 23 10.07 -3.95 -6.14
N LEU A 24 10.85 -3.86 -5.06
CA LEU A 24 11.43 -2.64 -4.53
C LEU A 24 12.90 -2.43 -4.89
N ASP A 25 13.55 -3.39 -5.56
CA ASP A 25 14.98 -3.34 -5.89
C ASP A 25 15.36 -2.13 -6.76
N ARG A 26 14.41 -1.57 -7.51
CA ARG A 26 14.62 -0.38 -8.35
C ARG A 26 14.65 0.92 -7.57
N PHE A 27 14.22 0.93 -6.31
CA PHE A 27 14.23 2.13 -5.49
C PHE A 27 15.59 2.34 -4.81
N SER A 28 16.02 3.60 -4.74
CA SER A 28 17.26 3.94 -4.04
C SER A 28 17.17 3.64 -2.53
N VAL A 29 18.33 3.35 -1.93
CA VAL A 29 18.46 3.13 -0.47
C VAL A 29 17.85 4.29 0.33
N GLY A 30 18.12 5.54 -0.10
CA GLY A 30 17.59 6.73 0.57
C GLY A 30 16.06 6.83 0.48
N PHE A 31 15.46 6.37 -0.63
CA PHE A 31 14.01 6.31 -0.76
C PHE A 31 13.40 5.27 0.18
N LEU A 32 13.97 4.06 0.24
CA LEU A 32 13.46 3.00 1.13
C LEU A 32 13.59 3.36 2.62
N ARG A 33 14.66 4.06 3.00
CA ARG A 33 14.79 4.62 4.37
C ARG A 33 13.70 5.64 4.68
N ARG A 34 13.42 6.57 3.76
CA ARG A 34 12.30 7.52 3.93
C ARG A 34 10.95 6.80 3.99
N LEU A 35 10.74 5.81 3.14
CA LEU A 35 9.52 5.01 3.15
C LEU A 35 9.33 4.34 4.51
N SER A 36 10.40 3.78 5.09
CA SER A 36 10.35 3.15 6.42
C SER A 36 9.99 4.13 7.54
N ALA A 37 10.42 5.39 7.41
CA ALA A 37 10.12 6.44 8.39
C ALA A 37 8.71 7.03 8.24
N PHE A 38 8.15 7.09 7.03
CA PHE A 38 6.92 7.87 6.74
C PHE A 38 5.72 7.04 6.29
N ALA A 39 5.90 5.81 5.82
CA ALA A 39 4.79 4.98 5.35
C ALA A 39 3.90 4.57 6.52
N TYR A 40 2.58 4.46 6.28
CA TYR A 40 1.66 3.83 7.21
C TYR A 40 1.64 2.32 6.93
N LEU A 41 1.74 1.52 7.99
CA LEU A 41 1.57 0.06 7.90
C LEU A 41 0.19 -0.28 8.42
N GLU A 42 -0.63 -0.84 7.53
CA GLU A 42 -2.00 -1.25 7.80
C GLU A 42 -2.15 -2.72 7.45
N GLU A 43 -2.69 -3.48 8.38
CA GLU A 43 -3.20 -4.83 8.13
C GLU A 43 -4.70 -4.70 7.89
N LEU A 44 -5.15 -5.20 6.75
CA LEU A 44 -6.54 -5.13 6.34
C LEU A 44 -7.14 -6.52 6.34
N GLY A 45 -8.38 -6.64 6.82
CA GLY A 45 -9.13 -7.89 6.76
C GLY A 45 -9.72 -8.15 5.38
N ASP A 46 -10.19 -9.37 5.19
CA ASP A 46 -10.86 -9.79 3.97
C ASP A 46 -12.11 -8.93 3.68
N GLY A 47 -12.31 -8.58 2.41
CA GLY A 47 -13.46 -7.79 1.95
C GLY A 47 -13.36 -6.29 2.18
N VAL A 48 -12.23 -5.78 2.70
CA VAL A 48 -12.01 -4.32 2.84
C VAL A 48 -11.88 -3.66 1.47
N THR A 49 -12.65 -2.58 1.25
CA THR A 49 -12.53 -1.74 0.06
C THR A 49 -11.53 -0.61 0.30
N LEU A 50 -10.42 -0.60 -0.45
CA LEU A 50 -9.37 0.42 -0.36
C LEU A 50 -9.80 1.80 -0.90
N TYR A 51 -10.47 1.81 -2.05
CA TYR A 51 -11.00 3.02 -2.68
C TYR A 51 -12.16 2.65 -3.61
N ARG A 52 -13.04 3.62 -3.90
CA ARG A 52 -14.11 3.45 -4.88
C ARG A 52 -13.87 4.36 -6.08
N LYS A 53 -14.38 3.94 -7.24
CA LYS A 53 -14.37 4.77 -8.45
C LYS A 53 -15.12 6.07 -8.18
N GLY A 54 -14.51 7.20 -8.54
CA GLY A 54 -15.07 8.54 -8.31
C GLY A 54 -14.61 9.20 -7.01
N ASP A 55 -14.05 8.42 -6.07
CA ASP A 55 -13.46 9.01 -4.87
C ASP A 55 -12.14 9.71 -5.21
N ARG A 56 -11.88 10.82 -4.50
CA ARG A 56 -10.58 11.49 -4.58
C ARG A 56 -9.51 10.60 -3.97
N GLY A 57 -8.51 10.21 -4.76
CA GLY A 57 -7.34 9.50 -4.25
C GLY A 57 -6.54 10.38 -3.28
N THR A 58 -6.30 9.88 -2.07
CA THR A 58 -5.53 10.57 -1.03
C THR A 58 -4.17 9.93 -0.75
N SER A 59 -4.01 8.67 -1.13
CA SER A 59 -2.91 7.81 -0.69
C SER A 59 -2.48 6.89 -1.82
N TRP A 60 -1.21 6.48 -1.78
CA TRP A 60 -0.69 5.38 -2.61
C TRP A 60 -0.41 4.18 -1.72
N TYR A 61 -0.67 2.98 -2.24
CA TYR A 61 -0.54 1.73 -1.50
C TYR A 61 0.53 0.86 -2.14
N LEU A 62 1.32 0.22 -1.28
CA LEU A 62 2.18 -0.89 -1.66
C LEU A 62 1.63 -2.13 -0.98
N ILE A 63 1.18 -3.10 -1.77
CA ILE A 63 0.69 -4.36 -1.23
C ILE A 63 1.90 -5.13 -0.76
N LEU A 64 1.95 -5.35 0.55
CA LEU A 64 2.99 -6.15 1.13
C LEU A 64 2.63 -7.65 0.96
N SER A 65 1.61 -8.12 1.66
CA SER A 65 1.17 -9.51 1.57
C SER A 65 -0.29 -9.59 1.15
N GLY A 66 -0.69 -10.73 0.61
CA GLY A 66 -2.04 -10.96 0.09
C GLY A 66 -2.23 -10.44 -1.34
N GLU A 67 -3.49 -10.21 -1.70
CA GLU A 67 -3.90 -9.80 -3.04
C GLU A 67 -5.03 -8.77 -2.99
N ILE A 68 -5.19 -8.02 -4.08
CA ILE A 68 -6.33 -7.13 -4.27
C ILE A 68 -7.01 -7.44 -5.59
N ALA A 69 -8.32 -7.25 -5.63
CA ALA A 69 -9.10 -7.33 -6.85
C ALA A 69 -9.61 -5.93 -7.23
N ALA A 70 -9.33 -5.50 -8.46
CA ALA A 70 -9.99 -4.34 -9.03
C ALA A 70 -11.33 -4.78 -9.64
N ILE A 71 -12.43 -4.34 -9.05
CA ILE A 71 -13.78 -4.67 -9.54
C ILE A 71 -14.26 -3.49 -10.41
N PRO A 72 -14.34 -3.66 -11.75
CA PRO A 72 -14.88 -2.61 -12.60
C PRO A 72 -16.37 -2.42 -12.30
N TYR A 73 -16.80 -1.16 -12.26
CA TYR A 73 -18.23 -0.85 -12.25
C TYR A 73 -18.84 -1.34 -13.57
N ARG A 74 -19.71 -2.35 -13.50
CA ARG A 74 -20.57 -2.72 -14.64
C ARG A 74 -21.87 -1.97 -14.50
N ASP A 75 -22.16 -1.14 -15.50
CA ASP A 75 -23.48 -0.54 -15.62
C ASP A 75 -24.46 -1.66 -16.00
N GLN A 76 -25.49 -1.90 -15.18
CA GLN A 76 -26.49 -2.95 -15.46
C GLN A 76 -27.40 -2.59 -16.66
N ASN A 77 -27.23 -1.41 -17.25
CA ASN A 77 -28.01 -0.93 -18.40
C ASN A 77 -27.41 -1.27 -19.77
N GLU A 78 -26.20 -1.82 -19.87
CA GLU A 78 -25.60 -2.17 -21.19
C GLU A 78 -26.07 -3.53 -21.76
N ALA A 79 -26.86 -4.31 -21.00
CA ALA A 79 -27.37 -5.61 -21.46
C ALA A 79 -28.69 -5.53 -22.26
N VAL A 80 -29.22 -4.32 -22.50
CA VAL A 80 -30.47 -4.10 -23.23
C VAL A 80 -30.28 -2.98 -24.25
N SER A 81 -29.58 -3.27 -25.35
CA SER A 81 -29.63 -2.50 -26.61
C SER A 81 -29.27 -3.40 -27.78
#